data_AF-A0AAJ2F3P8-F1
#
_entry.id   AF-A0AAJ2F3P8-F1
#
_cell.length_a   1.000
_cell.length_b   1.000
_cell.length_c   1.000
_cell.angle_alpha   90.00
_cell.angle_beta   90.00
_cell.angle_gamma   90.00
#
_symmetry.space_group_name_H-M   'P 1'
#
loop_
_entity.id
_entity.type
_entity.pdbx_description
1 polymer ?
#
loop_
_entity_poly.entity_id
_entity_poly.type
_entity_poly.pdbx_seq_one_letter_code
_entity_poly.pdbx_strand_id
1 'polypeptide(L)'
;MNSATQITATAPAGTGTVDVRVTTPIGTSATSAADQYTYVAAPTVTSISPTAGPTGGGTSVVITGTNFTGATAVSFGATAATGFTVNSATQITATAPAGSAGTVDVRVTTTGGTSATSAADQYTYVAAPTVTSISPTAGPTGGGTSVVITGT
;
A
#
# COMPACT_ATOMS: atom_id res chain seq x y z
N MET A 1 -30.07 -12.92 -17.11
CA MET A 1 -31.13 -11.90 -17.30
C MET A 1 -31.85 -11.79 -15.97
N ASN A 2 -31.84 -10.61 -15.36
CA ASN A 2 -32.41 -10.42 -14.02
C ASN A 2 -33.89 -9.96 -14.11
N SER A 3 -34.25 -9.28 -15.21
CA SER A 3 -35.64 -8.97 -15.58
C SER A 3 -35.72 -8.61 -17.08
N ALA A 4 -36.93 -8.28 -17.58
CA ALA A 4 -37.13 -7.77 -18.94
C ALA A 4 -36.37 -6.46 -19.23
N THR A 5 -35.96 -5.72 -18.20
CA THR A 5 -35.26 -4.43 -18.30
C THR A 5 -33.87 -4.45 -17.67
N GLN A 6 -33.39 -5.60 -17.18
CA GLN A 6 -32.10 -5.68 -16.48
C GLN A 6 -31.31 -6.94 -16.88
N ILE A 7 -30.05 -6.71 -17.23
CA ILE A 7 -29.03 -7.73 -17.45
C ILE A 7 -27.81 -7.36 -16.61
N THR A 8 -27.22 -8.34 -15.92
CA THR A 8 -25.90 -8.20 -15.29
C THR A 8 -24.88 -8.94 -16.13
N ALA A 9 -23.75 -8.31 -16.37
CA ALA A 9 -22.58 -8.90 -17.00
C ALA A 9 -21.33 -8.46 -16.24
N THR A 10 -20.29 -9.29 -16.28
CA THR A 10 -18.98 -8.96 -15.72
C THR A 10 -18.11 -8.43 -16.86
N ALA A 11 -17.59 -7.21 -16.71
CA ALA A 11 -16.64 -6.65 -17.66
C ALA A 11 -15.37 -7.52 -17.69
N PRO A 12 -14.86 -7.93 -18.87
CA PRO A 12 -13.57 -8.59 -18.98
C PRO A 12 -12.43 -7.62 -18.66
N ALA A 13 -11.18 -8.10 -18.61
CA ALA A 13 -10.03 -7.20 -18.52
C ALA A 13 -9.94 -6.30 -19.76
N GLY A 14 -9.65 -5.01 -19.55
CA GLY A 14 -9.60 -4.02 -20.62
C GLY A 14 -8.93 -2.72 -20.19
N THR A 15 -8.78 -1.80 -21.15
CA THR A 15 -8.21 -0.47 -20.95
C THR A 15 -9.02 0.58 -21.72
N GLY A 16 -8.92 1.84 -21.29
CA GLY A 16 -9.60 2.96 -21.95
C GLY A 16 -11.11 2.95 -21.77
N THR A 17 -11.79 3.70 -22.63
CA THR A 17 -13.25 3.77 -22.67
C THR A 17 -13.76 2.94 -23.85
N VAL A 18 -14.77 2.11 -23.59
CA VAL A 18 -15.41 1.23 -24.58
C VAL A 18 -16.92 1.38 -24.53
N ASP A 19 -17.60 1.10 -25.63
CA ASP A 19 -19.07 1.05 -25.66
C ASP A 19 -19.59 -0.34 -25.26
N VAL A 20 -20.61 -0.36 -24.41
CA VAL A 20 -21.33 -1.57 -23.97
C VAL A 20 -22.52 -1.80 -24.90
N ARG A 21 -22.42 -2.83 -25.75
CA ARG A 21 -23.49 -3.20 -26.66
C ARG A 21 -24.25 -4.43 -26.19
N VAL A 22 -25.56 -4.43 -26.45
CA VAL A 22 -26.43 -5.59 -26.23
C VAL A 22 -26.84 -6.16 -27.58
N THR A 23 -26.61 -7.45 -27.78
CA THR A 23 -27.05 -8.19 -28.98
C THR A 23 -28.21 -9.10 -28.64
N THR A 24 -29.24 -9.02 -29.46
CA THR A 24 -30.42 -9.89 -29.46
C THR A 24 -30.52 -10.59 -30.83
N PRO A 25 -31.36 -11.62 -31.00
CA PRO A 25 -31.56 -12.26 -32.31
C PRO A 25 -32.02 -11.29 -33.42
N ILE A 26 -32.63 -10.15 -33.06
CA ILE A 26 -33.12 -9.15 -34.01
C ILE A 26 -32.11 -8.04 -34.31
N GLY A 27 -30.94 -8.03 -33.64
CA GLY A 27 -29.88 -7.05 -33.87
C GLY A 27 -29.11 -6.63 -32.63
N THR A 28 -28.15 -5.71 -32.83
CA THR A 28 -27.29 -5.13 -31.79
C THR A 28 -27.63 -3.66 -31.55
N SER A 29 -27.57 -3.21 -30.30
CA SER A 29 -27.81 -1.80 -29.95
C SER A 29 -26.85 -0.84 -30.67
N ALA A 30 -27.34 0.36 -30.96
CA ALA A 30 -26.51 1.50 -31.36
C ALA A 30 -25.64 1.98 -30.20
N THR A 31 -24.60 2.75 -30.50
CA THR A 31 -23.72 3.36 -29.49
C THR A 31 -24.04 4.82 -29.26
N SER A 32 -23.75 5.27 -28.05
CA SER A 32 -24.02 6.60 -27.54
C SER A 32 -23.07 6.95 -26.38
N ALA A 33 -23.20 8.14 -25.81
CA ALA A 33 -22.44 8.46 -24.61
C ALA A 33 -22.91 7.69 -23.36
N ALA A 34 -24.15 7.18 -23.36
CA ALA A 34 -24.78 6.55 -22.20
C ALA A 34 -24.36 5.08 -21.98
N ASP A 35 -23.77 4.44 -22.99
CA ASP A 35 -23.27 3.06 -22.95
C ASP A 35 -21.74 2.99 -22.84
N GLN A 36 -21.07 4.11 -22.55
CA GLN A 36 -19.63 4.10 -22.31
C GLN A 36 -19.29 3.49 -20.94
N TYR A 37 -18.33 2.57 -20.96
CA TYR A 37 -17.68 1.99 -19.80
C TYR A 37 -16.19 2.34 -19.82
N THR A 38 -15.67 2.89 -18.72
CA THR A 38 -14.27 3.27 -18.61
C THR A 38 -13.53 2.34 -17.65
N TYR A 39 -12.46 1.72 -18.15
CA TYR A 39 -11.52 0.97 -17.34
C TYR A 39 -10.58 1.92 -16.60
N VAL A 40 -10.56 1.83 -15.28
CA VAL A 40 -9.64 2.61 -14.42
C VAL A 40 -8.41 1.75 -14.16
N ALA A 41 -7.22 2.30 -14.44
CA ALA A 41 -5.97 1.60 -14.17
C ALA A 41 -5.68 1.51 -12.66
N ALA A 42 -5.12 0.37 -12.24
CA ALA A 42 -4.59 0.22 -10.89
C ALA A 42 -3.45 1.23 -10.62
N PRO A 43 -3.23 1.61 -9.35
CA PRO A 43 -2.08 2.42 -8.98
C PRO A 43 -0.77 1.66 -9.16
N THR A 44 0.33 2.40 -9.34
CA THR A 44 1.68 1.84 -9.25
C THR A 44 2.43 2.50 -8.11
N VAL A 45 3.25 1.73 -7.40
CA VAL A 45 4.20 2.26 -6.42
C VAL A 45 5.59 2.09 -7.02
N THR A 46 6.34 3.19 -7.13
CA THR A 46 7.68 3.22 -7.75
C THR A 46 8.79 3.45 -6.74
N SER A 47 8.47 3.95 -5.54
CA SER A 47 9.38 4.02 -4.41
C SER A 47 8.65 4.33 -3.10
N ILE A 48 9.27 3.95 -1.98
CA ILE A 48 8.88 4.40 -0.65
C ILE A 48 10.08 4.96 0.10
N SER A 49 9.85 5.91 1.01
CA SER A 49 10.90 6.46 1.86
C SER A 49 10.33 6.94 3.22
N PRO A 50 10.91 6.52 4.36
CA PRO A 50 11.99 5.54 4.48
C PRO A 50 11.53 4.11 4.12
N THR A 51 12.47 3.23 3.78
CA THR A 51 12.22 1.81 3.47
C THR A 51 12.25 0.90 4.70
N ALA A 52 12.40 1.47 5.90
CA ALA A 52 12.42 0.73 7.15
C ALA A 52 11.95 1.58 8.33
N GLY A 53 11.55 0.91 9.41
CA GLY A 53 11.24 1.53 10.69
C GLY A 53 10.99 0.49 11.79
N PRO A 54 10.69 0.93 13.01
CA PRO A 54 10.57 0.03 14.15
C PRO A 54 9.33 -0.87 14.05
N THR A 55 9.43 -2.08 14.59
CA THR A 55 8.29 -3.01 14.79
C THR A 55 7.10 -2.39 15.54
N GLY A 56 7.35 -1.36 16.36
CA GLY A 56 6.28 -0.59 17.04
C GLY A 56 5.44 0.29 16.11
N GLY A 57 5.82 0.45 14.84
CA GLY A 57 5.13 1.31 13.87
C GLY A 57 5.37 2.80 14.10
N GLY A 58 4.50 3.63 13.51
CA GLY A 58 4.51 5.09 13.67
C GLY A 58 5.43 5.84 12.70
N THR A 59 6.19 5.14 11.86
CA THR A 59 7.01 5.79 10.83
C THR A 59 6.12 6.42 9.76
N SER A 60 6.32 7.71 9.48
CA SER A 60 5.74 8.38 8.32
C SER A 60 6.53 7.99 7.06
N VAL A 61 5.86 7.35 6.11
CA VAL A 61 6.42 6.85 4.86
C VAL A 61 5.81 7.61 3.69
N VAL A 62 6.67 8.24 2.89
CA VAL A 62 6.31 8.84 1.61
C VAL A 62 6.33 7.75 0.55
N ILE A 63 5.21 7.58 -0.14
CA ILE A 63 4.99 6.61 -1.21
C ILE A 63 4.89 7.41 -2.51
N THR A 64 5.74 7.10 -3.48
CA THR A 64 5.75 7.74 -4.81
C THR A 64 5.28 6.74 -5.86
N GLY A 65 4.51 7.20 -6.83
CA GLY A 65 3.93 6.33 -7.85
C GLY A 65 3.01 7.04 -8.82
N THR A 66 1.98 6.33 -9.30
CA THR A 66 0.98 6.87 -10.23
C THR A 66 -0.44 6.43 -9.86
N ASN A 67 -1.43 7.17 -10.37
CA ASN A 67 -2.87 6.92 -10.19
C ASN A 67 -3.32 6.86 -8.72
N PHE A 68 -2.77 7.71 -7.86
CA PHE A 68 -3.16 7.78 -6.44
C PHE A 68 -4.41 8.61 -6.16
N THR A 69 -4.92 9.35 -7.14
CA THR A 69 -6.18 10.08 -7.00
C THR A 69 -7.31 9.13 -6.64
N GLY A 70 -8.02 9.40 -5.54
CA GLY A 70 -9.09 8.55 -5.06
C GLY A 70 -8.62 7.24 -4.39
N ALA A 71 -7.37 7.18 -3.92
CA ALA A 71 -6.91 6.07 -3.09
C ALA A 71 -7.79 5.91 -1.85
N THR A 72 -8.22 4.67 -1.60
CA THR A 72 -9.12 4.30 -0.51
C THR A 72 -8.42 3.53 0.61
N ALA A 73 -7.24 2.96 0.33
CA ALA A 73 -6.45 2.28 1.34
C ALA A 73 -4.95 2.29 1.02
N VAL A 74 -4.15 2.27 2.09
CA VAL A 74 -2.72 1.92 2.06
C VAL A 74 -2.51 0.79 3.06
N SER A 75 -1.75 -0.24 2.69
CA SER A 75 -1.42 -1.37 3.57
C SER A 75 0.07 -1.66 3.57
N PHE A 76 0.58 -2.10 4.73
CA PHE A 76 1.93 -2.62 4.93
C PHE A 76 1.79 -4.14 5.17
N GLY A 77 2.09 -4.94 4.16
CA GLY A 77 1.74 -6.37 4.15
C GLY A 77 0.22 -6.54 4.23
N ALA A 78 -0.24 -7.33 5.21
CA ALA A 78 -1.66 -7.56 5.46
C ALA A 78 -2.32 -6.50 6.37
N THR A 79 -1.55 -5.57 6.93
CA THR A 79 -2.04 -4.61 7.93
C THR A 79 -2.28 -3.24 7.29
N ALA A 80 -3.44 -2.65 7.53
CA ALA A 80 -3.74 -1.30 7.06
C ALA A 80 -2.82 -0.26 7.72
N ALA A 81 -2.43 0.78 6.98
CA ALA A 81 -1.78 1.96 7.54
C ALA A 81 -2.68 2.59 8.62
N THR A 82 -2.08 3.13 9.69
CA THR A 82 -2.85 3.77 10.77
C THR A 82 -3.44 5.11 10.34
N GLY A 83 -2.90 5.70 9.28
CA GLY A 83 -3.44 6.86 8.57
C GLY A 83 -2.68 7.09 7.27
N PHE A 84 -3.30 7.77 6.31
CA PHE A 84 -2.61 8.25 5.12
C PHE A 84 -3.28 9.51 4.56
N THR A 85 -2.50 10.27 3.80
CA THR A 85 -2.92 11.46 3.08
C THR A 85 -2.50 11.33 1.62
N VAL A 86 -3.44 11.51 0.69
CA VAL A 86 -3.13 11.62 -0.73
C VAL A 86 -2.64 13.04 -0.99
N ASN A 87 -1.33 13.22 -1.14
CA ASN A 87 -0.73 14.54 -1.38
C ASN A 87 -0.95 14.99 -2.83
N SER A 88 -0.89 14.05 -3.78
CA SER A 88 -1.12 14.28 -5.20
C SER A 88 -1.45 12.97 -5.92
N ALA A 89 -1.69 13.02 -7.23
CA ALA A 89 -1.87 11.83 -8.06
C ALA A 89 -0.62 10.89 -8.09
N THR A 90 0.53 11.36 -7.61
CA THR A 90 1.82 10.64 -7.65
C THR A 90 2.51 10.53 -6.29
N GLN A 91 1.91 11.06 -5.22
CA GLN A 91 2.49 11.00 -3.88
C GLN A 91 1.43 10.79 -2.79
N ILE A 92 1.69 9.85 -1.89
CA ILE A 92 0.94 9.60 -0.65
C ILE A 92 1.91 9.65 0.52
N THR A 93 1.45 10.17 1.66
CA THR A 93 2.12 10.03 2.95
C THR A 93 1.30 9.09 3.81
N ALA A 94 1.88 7.99 4.28
CA ALA A 94 1.19 6.99 5.10
C ALA A 94 1.96 6.68 6.38
N THR A 95 1.26 6.38 7.46
CA THR A 95 1.87 5.98 8.73
C THR A 95 1.89 4.46 8.84
N ALA A 96 3.10 3.91 8.96
CA ALA A 96 3.30 2.48 9.12
C ALA A 96 2.63 1.98 10.43
N PRO A 97 1.84 0.90 10.37
CA PRO A 97 1.28 0.28 11.58
C PRO A 97 2.36 -0.46 12.37
N ALA A 98 2.01 -0.94 13.56
CA ALA A 98 2.85 -1.92 14.25
C ALA A 98 2.88 -3.24 13.46
N GLY A 99 4.02 -3.92 13.47
CA GLY A 99 4.25 -5.12 12.68
C GLY A 99 5.38 -6.00 13.25
N SER A 100 5.42 -7.26 12.85
CA SER A 100 6.51 -8.17 13.17
C SER A 100 7.77 -7.84 12.39
N ALA A 101 8.94 -8.14 12.94
CA ALA A 101 10.21 -7.92 12.27
C ALA A 101 10.27 -8.68 10.94
N GLY A 102 10.79 -8.02 9.89
CA GLY A 102 10.85 -8.55 8.54
C GLY A 102 10.36 -7.57 7.49
N THR A 103 10.48 -7.97 6.22
CA THR A 103 10.11 -7.15 5.06
C THR A 103 8.69 -7.46 4.61
N VAL A 104 7.93 -6.42 4.28
CA VAL A 104 6.58 -6.49 3.72
C VAL A 104 6.43 -5.53 2.54
N ASP A 105 5.46 -5.76 1.67
CA ASP A 105 5.14 -4.83 0.58
C ASP A 105 4.15 -3.74 1.03
N VAL A 106 4.38 -2.51 0.57
CA VAL A 106 3.48 -1.37 0.75
C VAL A 106 2.58 -1.22 -0.46
N ARG A 107 1.29 -1.46 -0.30
CA ARG A 107 0.33 -1.41 -1.41
C ARG A 107 -0.65 -0.26 -1.26
N VAL A 108 -1.01 0.34 -2.40
CA VAL A 108 -2.05 1.36 -2.50
C VAL A 108 -3.25 0.77 -3.23
N THR A 109 -4.45 1.03 -2.75
CA THR A 109 -5.70 0.60 -3.41
C THR A 109 -6.51 1.82 -3.84
N THR A 110 -6.96 1.81 -5.09
CA THR A 110 -7.92 2.76 -5.65
C THR A 110 -9.10 2.01 -6.27
N THR A 111 -10.05 2.72 -6.88
CA THR A 111 -11.13 2.11 -7.65
C THR A 111 -10.65 1.31 -8.86
N GLY A 112 -9.44 1.60 -9.36
CA GLY A 112 -8.79 0.82 -10.43
C GLY A 112 -8.14 -0.48 -9.96
N GLY A 113 -8.16 -0.76 -8.65
CA GLY A 113 -7.58 -1.95 -8.03
C GLY A 113 -6.43 -1.63 -7.07
N THR A 114 -5.69 -2.67 -6.70
CA THR A 114 -4.53 -2.58 -5.80
C THR A 114 -3.24 -2.62 -6.60
N SER A 115 -2.24 -1.84 -6.20
CA SER A 115 -0.92 -1.87 -6.82
C SER A 115 -0.29 -3.27 -6.76
N ALA A 116 0.45 -3.61 -7.81
CA ALA A 116 1.30 -4.79 -7.81
C ALA A 116 2.48 -4.63 -6.84
N THR A 117 3.05 -5.76 -6.42
CA THR A 117 4.27 -5.80 -5.60
C THR A 117 5.53 -5.74 -6.44
N SER A 118 6.57 -5.14 -5.89
CA SER A 118 7.89 -5.02 -6.50
C SER A 118 8.98 -4.90 -5.43
N ALA A 119 10.23 -4.74 -5.84
CA ALA A 119 11.29 -4.41 -4.90
C ALA A 119 11.19 -2.98 -4.34
N ALA A 120 10.48 -2.09 -5.02
CA ALA A 120 10.46 -0.64 -4.74
C ALA A 120 9.49 -0.25 -3.61
N ASP A 121 8.54 -1.13 -3.28
CA ASP A 121 7.54 -0.98 -2.23
C ASP A 121 7.83 -1.85 -0.99
N GLN A 122 9.04 -2.42 -0.89
CA GLN A 122 9.44 -3.18 0.29
C GLN A 122 9.77 -2.28 1.48
N TYR A 123 9.03 -2.47 2.58
CA TYR A 123 9.24 -1.84 3.87
C TYR A 123 9.71 -2.87 4.90
N THR A 124 10.79 -2.58 5.62
CA THR A 124 11.37 -3.49 6.61
C THR A 124 11.10 -3.03 8.04
N TYR A 125 10.39 -3.85 8.80
CA TYR A 125 10.26 -3.69 10.24
C TYR A 125 11.51 -4.20 10.94
N VAL A 126 12.17 -3.31 11.67
CA VAL A 126 13.39 -3.58 12.43
C VAL A 126 13.01 -3.67 13.91
N ALA A 127 13.45 -4.73 14.59
CA ALA A 127 13.28 -4.85 16.03
C ALA A 127 14.11 -3.76 16.74
N ALA A 128 13.55 -3.16 17.79
CA ALA A 128 14.33 -2.26 18.62
C ALA A 128 15.44 -3.06 19.31
N PRO A 129 16.67 -2.53 19.38
CA PRO A 129 17.73 -3.21 20.09
C PRO A 129 17.37 -3.35 21.57
N THR A 130 17.69 -4.50 22.16
CA THR A 130 17.46 -4.74 23.59
C THR A 130 18.78 -4.85 24.32
N VAL A 131 18.87 -4.31 25.54
CA VAL A 131 20.02 -4.51 26.43
C VAL A 131 19.67 -5.62 27.41
N THR A 132 20.45 -6.69 27.43
CA THR A 132 20.23 -7.85 28.31
C THR A 132 21.14 -7.84 29.53
N SER A 133 22.35 -7.29 29.42
CA SER A 133 23.27 -7.20 30.56
C SER A 133 24.30 -6.08 30.40
N ILE A 134 24.83 -5.64 31.54
CA ILE A 134 25.99 -4.75 31.63
C ILE A 134 26.98 -5.33 32.66
N SER A 135 28.27 -5.31 32.34
CA SER A 135 29.32 -5.80 33.24
C SER A 135 30.61 -4.98 33.13
N PRO A 136 31.20 -4.52 34.25
CA PRO A 136 30.66 -4.61 35.61
C PRO A 136 29.48 -3.64 35.83
N THR A 137 28.61 -3.93 36.82
CA THR A 137 27.44 -3.10 37.18
C THR A 137 27.77 -1.95 38.14
N ALA A 138 29.04 -1.78 38.52
CA ALA A 138 29.52 -0.72 39.39
C ALA A 138 30.96 -0.30 39.02
N GLY A 139 31.32 0.93 39.36
CA GLY A 139 32.65 1.50 39.19
C GLY A 139 32.93 2.60 40.22
N PRO A 140 34.19 3.04 40.37
CA PRO A 140 34.57 4.09 41.32
C PRO A 140 33.99 5.45 40.91
N THR A 141 33.73 6.33 41.89
CA THR A 141 33.20 7.69 41.65
C THR A 141 34.12 8.57 40.79
N GLY A 142 35.41 8.22 40.68
CA GLY A 142 36.38 8.86 39.79
C GLY A 142 36.31 8.43 38.32
N GLY A 143 35.43 7.47 37.97
CA GLY A 143 35.28 6.97 36.60
C GLY A 143 36.40 6.03 36.15
N GLY A 144 36.45 5.75 34.84
CA GLY A 144 37.49 4.92 34.21
C GLY A 144 37.17 3.44 34.03
N THR A 145 36.03 2.96 34.53
CA THR A 145 35.61 1.56 34.33
C THR A 145 35.06 1.35 32.92
N SER A 146 35.71 0.47 32.14
CA SER A 146 35.13 -0.05 30.90
C SER A 146 33.96 -0.98 31.24
N VAL A 147 32.82 -0.76 30.60
CA VAL A 147 31.64 -1.62 30.72
C VAL A 147 31.40 -2.36 29.41
N VAL A 148 31.07 -3.64 29.54
CA VAL A 148 30.58 -4.50 28.45
C VAL A 148 29.07 -4.49 28.52
N ILE A 149 28.42 -4.10 27.41
CA ILE A 149 26.97 -4.13 27.26
C ILE A 149 26.65 -5.26 26.29
N THR A 150 25.80 -6.20 26.70
CA THR A 150 25.29 -7.27 25.84
C THR A 150 23.82 -7.00 25.53
N GLY A 151 23.44 -7.26 24.28
CA GLY A 151 22.12 -7.00 23.74
C GLY A 151 21.91 -7.67 22.39
N THR A 152 20.71 -7.52 21.82
CA THR A 152 20.35 -7.99 20.46
C THR A 152 19.88 -6.83 19.62
#